data_AF-A0AA39J3Z8-F1
#
_entry.id   AF-A0AA39J3Z8-F1
#
_cell.length_a   1.000
_cell.length_b   1.000
_cell.length_c   1.000
_cell.angle_alpha   90.00
_cell.angle_beta   90.00
_cell.angle_gamma   90.00
#
_symmetry.space_group_name_H-M   'P 1'
#
loop_
_entity.id
_entity.type
_entity.pdbx_description
1 polymer ?
#
loop_
_entity_poly.entity_id
_entity_poly.type
_entity_poly.pdbx_seq_one_letter_code
_entity_poly.pdbx_strand_id
1 'polypeptide(L)'
;MSVSQDRNALSCEAKPGDSQVPEALAADSDVRTDCPSYNIYRDGLFAEQKESIVKEWRNDSIAFFIGCSYSFEAALVKSGLPLGHLELDRAVPMYKTNYRLCPAGVFGGHMVVSMRSYRLADLERPVAWGLDGAKSLGITDLDGTNPDFGDPTEIQDGEVAVYFGCGLTPQLSVMDRGISGEVVGHTPGRMLMLDIKDEDVCLSF
;
A
#
# COMPACT_ATOMS: atom_id res chain seq x y z
N MET A 1 19.44 18.55 -10.62
CA MET A 1 19.24 17.08 -10.55
C MET A 1 17.78 16.82 -10.84
N SER A 2 17.47 16.34 -12.04
CA SER A 2 16.10 16.08 -12.48
C SER A 2 15.58 14.81 -11.80
N VAL A 3 14.55 14.96 -10.97
CA VAL A 3 13.77 13.83 -10.47
C VAL A 3 13.02 13.28 -11.68
N SER A 4 13.36 12.07 -12.14
CA SER A 4 12.63 11.40 -13.23
C SER A 4 11.15 11.29 -12.87
N GLN A 5 10.30 11.69 -13.81
CA GLN A 5 8.83 11.77 -13.69
C GLN A 5 8.12 10.40 -13.79
N ASP A 6 8.84 9.29 -13.97
CA ASP A 6 8.27 7.97 -14.21
C ASP A 6 8.14 7.10 -12.94
N ARG A 7 7.65 7.68 -11.83
CA ARG A 7 7.60 6.98 -10.52
C ARG A 7 6.27 7.16 -9.79
N ASN A 8 5.15 7.07 -10.52
CA ASN A 8 3.83 7.16 -9.90
C ASN A 8 3.37 5.78 -9.45
N ALA A 9 3.11 5.63 -8.14
CA ALA A 9 2.41 4.48 -7.60
C ALA A 9 0.93 4.42 -8.05
N LEU A 10 0.39 5.53 -8.58
CA LEU A 10 -0.90 5.56 -9.25
C LEU A 10 -0.72 5.10 -10.69
N SER A 11 -1.29 3.94 -11.03
CA SER A 11 -1.29 3.43 -12.40
C SER A 11 -2.24 4.23 -13.28
N CYS A 12 -3.49 4.43 -12.84
CA CYS A 12 -4.48 5.27 -13.52
C CYS A 12 -5.69 5.59 -12.62
N GLU A 13 -6.62 6.38 -13.15
CA GLU A 13 -7.94 6.66 -12.58
C GLU A 13 -9.06 6.35 -13.59
N ALA A 14 -10.22 5.96 -13.09
CA ALA A 14 -11.43 5.82 -13.91
C ALA A 14 -12.12 7.17 -14.13
N LYS A 15 -13.00 7.24 -15.14
CA LYS A 15 -13.85 8.43 -15.33
C LYS A 15 -14.91 8.51 -14.22
N PRO A 16 -15.40 9.70 -13.85
CA PRO A 16 -16.50 9.83 -12.90
C PRO A 16 -17.72 8.97 -13.28
N GLY A 17 -18.17 8.14 -12.34
CA GLY A 17 -19.29 7.23 -12.48
C GLY A 17 -18.97 5.92 -13.23
N ASP A 18 -17.85 5.84 -13.92
CA ASP A 18 -17.44 4.64 -14.66
C ASP A 18 -16.86 3.60 -13.70
N SER A 19 -17.58 2.49 -13.54
CA SER A 19 -17.18 1.39 -12.67
C SER A 19 -16.28 0.37 -13.36
N GLN A 20 -16.10 0.47 -14.67
CA GLN A 20 -15.27 -0.49 -15.38
C GLN A 20 -13.80 -0.23 -15.09
N VAL A 21 -13.07 -1.30 -14.80
CA VAL A 21 -11.61 -1.26 -14.77
C VAL A 21 -11.14 -0.96 -16.19
N PRO A 22 -10.18 -0.04 -16.40
CA PRO A 22 -9.65 0.21 -17.73
C PRO A 22 -9.16 -1.09 -18.38
N GLU A 23 -9.55 -1.35 -19.63
CA GLU A 23 -9.21 -2.59 -20.36
C GLU A 23 -7.70 -2.88 -20.40
N ALA A 24 -6.88 -1.83 -20.37
CA ALA A 24 -5.42 -1.97 -20.32
C ALA A 24 -4.90 -2.56 -19.00
N LEU A 25 -5.71 -2.55 -17.93
CA LEU A 25 -5.39 -3.15 -16.63
C LEU A 25 -6.08 -4.50 -16.45
N ALA A 26 -7.38 -4.59 -16.71
CA ALA A 26 -8.14 -5.84 -16.65
C ALA A 26 -9.37 -5.74 -17.55
N ALA A 27 -9.55 -6.71 -18.44
CA ALA A 27 -10.72 -6.78 -19.31
C ALA A 27 -11.95 -7.30 -18.55
N ASP A 28 -13.13 -6.79 -18.91
CA ASP A 28 -14.43 -7.23 -18.35
C ASP A 28 -14.52 -7.19 -16.80
N SER A 29 -13.74 -6.31 -16.15
CA SER A 29 -13.71 -6.19 -14.69
C SER A 29 -14.44 -4.95 -14.18
N ASP A 30 -15.13 -5.10 -13.04
CA ASP A 30 -15.89 -4.05 -12.37
C ASP A 30 -15.35 -3.79 -10.96
N VAL A 31 -14.93 -2.53 -10.71
CA VAL A 31 -14.35 -2.11 -9.43
C VAL A 31 -15.31 -2.30 -8.25
N ARG A 32 -16.62 -2.46 -8.50
CA ARG A 32 -17.64 -2.57 -7.46
C ARG A 32 -17.81 -3.98 -6.91
N THR A 33 -17.28 -4.99 -7.59
CA THR A 33 -17.48 -6.41 -7.24
C THR A 33 -16.20 -7.22 -7.23
N ASP A 34 -15.17 -6.81 -7.96
CA ASP A 34 -14.06 -7.71 -8.28
C ASP A 34 -12.89 -7.63 -7.29
N CYS A 35 -12.97 -6.78 -6.28
CA CYS A 35 -12.15 -6.97 -5.07
C CYS A 35 -12.84 -7.98 -4.15
N PRO A 36 -12.10 -8.91 -3.51
CA PRO A 36 -12.71 -9.84 -2.56
C PRO A 36 -13.40 -9.17 -1.35
N SER A 37 -12.97 -7.95 -0.97
CA SER A 37 -13.55 -7.22 0.14
C SER A 37 -13.17 -5.73 0.11
N TYR A 38 -14.06 -4.88 0.62
CA TYR A 38 -13.96 -3.43 0.67
C TYR A 38 -14.15 -2.91 2.10
N ASN A 39 -13.37 -1.91 2.48
CA ASN A 39 -13.58 -1.10 3.67
C ASN A 39 -14.26 0.22 3.26
N ILE A 40 -15.38 0.53 3.91
CA ILE A 40 -16.11 1.78 3.73
C ILE A 40 -15.77 2.72 4.87
N TYR A 41 -15.38 3.95 4.51
CA TYR A 41 -15.09 5.04 5.43
C TYR A 41 -16.13 6.14 5.24
N ARG A 42 -16.68 6.64 6.34
CA ARG A 42 -17.61 7.78 6.35
C ARG A 42 -17.07 8.86 7.27
N ASP A 43 -16.88 10.06 6.73
CA ASP A 43 -16.32 11.20 7.45
C ASP A 43 -14.97 10.88 8.12
N GLY A 44 -14.11 10.16 7.38
CA GLY A 44 -12.80 9.71 7.82
C GLY A 44 -12.81 8.60 8.88
N LEU A 45 -13.96 8.00 9.18
CA LEU A 45 -14.05 6.91 10.15
C LEU A 45 -14.40 5.59 9.44
N PHE A 46 -13.74 4.50 9.83
CA PHE A 46 -14.14 3.18 9.36
C PHE A 46 -15.58 2.89 9.79
N ALA A 47 -16.44 2.59 8.82
CA ALA A 47 -17.85 2.35 9.06
C ALA A 47 -18.17 0.84 9.05
N GLU A 48 -17.80 0.15 7.96
CA GLU A 48 -18.14 -1.26 7.76
C GLU A 48 -17.28 -1.89 6.64
N GLN A 49 -17.27 -3.22 6.60
CA GLN A 49 -16.66 -4.01 5.54
C GLN A 49 -17.76 -4.66 4.68
N LYS A 50 -17.56 -4.72 3.36
CA LYS A 50 -18.49 -5.36 2.40
C LYS A 50 -17.75 -6.19 1.36
N GLU A 51 -18.48 -7.13 0.74
CA GLU A 51 -18.01 -7.92 -0.40
C GLU A 51 -18.27 -7.23 -1.75
N SER A 52 -19.12 -6.20 -1.75
CA SER A 52 -19.42 -5.39 -2.95
C SER A 52 -19.81 -3.98 -2.53
N ILE A 53 -19.53 -3.02 -3.42
CA ILE A 53 -19.86 -1.61 -3.26
C ILE A 53 -20.85 -1.09 -4.32
N VAL A 54 -21.61 -1.98 -4.96
CA VAL A 54 -22.60 -1.59 -5.99
C VAL A 54 -23.63 -0.59 -5.47
N LYS A 55 -23.96 -0.65 -4.17
CA LYS A 55 -24.96 0.26 -3.55
C LYS A 55 -24.37 1.61 -3.16
N GLU A 56 -23.06 1.65 -2.94
CA GLU A 56 -22.27 2.80 -2.52
C GLU A 56 -21.72 3.59 -3.71
N TRP A 57 -21.61 2.94 -4.88
CA TRP A 57 -21.16 3.56 -6.11
C TRP A 57 -22.14 4.61 -6.62
N ARG A 58 -21.62 5.80 -6.92
CA ARG A 58 -22.39 6.96 -7.39
C ARG A 58 -21.96 7.36 -8.78
N ASN A 59 -22.76 8.20 -9.44
CA ASN A 59 -22.45 8.74 -10.77
C ASN A 59 -21.23 9.68 -10.78
N ASP A 60 -20.76 10.11 -9.61
CA ASP A 60 -19.58 10.95 -9.43
C ASP A 60 -18.43 10.21 -8.73
N SER A 61 -18.56 8.91 -8.47
CA SER A 61 -17.50 8.09 -7.91
C SER A 61 -16.32 7.98 -8.89
N ILE A 62 -15.10 8.07 -8.38
CA ILE A 62 -13.87 7.92 -9.16
C ILE A 62 -13.03 6.83 -8.49
N ALA A 63 -12.64 5.81 -9.26
CA ALA A 63 -11.70 4.78 -8.80
C ALA A 63 -10.26 5.21 -9.12
N PHE A 64 -9.38 5.05 -8.14
CA PHE A 64 -7.94 5.22 -8.29
C PHE A 64 -7.25 3.86 -8.17
N PHE A 65 -6.48 3.49 -9.19
CA PHE A 65 -5.75 2.22 -9.21
C PHE A 65 -4.32 2.47 -8.74
N ILE A 66 -4.08 2.18 -7.46
CA ILE A 66 -2.80 2.42 -6.80
C ILE A 66 -2.08 1.08 -6.65
N GLY A 67 -0.85 1.01 -7.17
CA GLY A 67 0.02 -0.15 -7.06
C GLY A 67 0.30 -0.51 -5.60
N CYS A 68 0.31 -1.82 -5.33
CA CYS A 68 0.56 -2.38 -4.01
C CYS A 68 1.99 -2.94 -3.91
N SER A 69 2.46 -3.11 -2.68
CA SER A 69 3.79 -3.66 -2.35
C SER A 69 4.02 -5.09 -2.87
N TYR A 70 3.00 -5.80 -3.37
CA TYR A 70 3.15 -7.16 -3.88
C TYR A 70 3.97 -7.24 -5.18
N SER A 71 3.84 -6.27 -6.09
CA SER A 71 4.71 -6.18 -7.27
C SER A 71 6.18 -5.98 -6.88
N PHE A 72 6.39 -5.18 -5.84
CA PHE A 72 7.69 -4.98 -5.20
C PHE A 72 8.19 -6.26 -4.50
N GLU A 73 7.32 -7.01 -3.84
CA GLU A 73 7.63 -8.30 -3.22
C GLU A 73 8.06 -9.36 -4.25
N ALA A 74 7.38 -9.43 -5.39
CA ALA A 74 7.77 -10.31 -6.49
C ALA A 74 9.18 -9.94 -7.00
N ALA A 75 9.50 -8.65 -7.10
CA ALA A 75 10.83 -8.18 -7.46
C ALA A 75 11.89 -8.58 -6.41
N LEU A 76 11.58 -8.47 -5.11
CA LEU A 76 12.46 -8.92 -4.02
C LEU A 76 12.74 -10.43 -4.12
N VAL A 77 11.70 -11.25 -4.31
CA VAL A 77 11.87 -12.71 -4.45
C VAL A 77 12.71 -13.05 -5.68
N LYS A 78 12.49 -12.34 -6.81
CA LYS A 78 13.27 -12.51 -8.04
C LYS A 78 14.75 -12.12 -7.84
N SER A 79 15.05 -11.19 -6.95
CA SER A 79 16.42 -10.83 -6.56
C SER A 79 17.00 -11.74 -5.46
N GLY A 80 16.31 -12.81 -5.08
CA GLY A 80 16.77 -13.76 -4.07
C GLY A 80 16.55 -13.32 -2.62
N LEU A 81 15.73 -12.28 -2.40
CA LEU A 81 15.37 -11.79 -1.08
C LEU A 81 14.07 -12.46 -0.60
N PRO A 82 14.12 -13.32 0.43
CA PRO A 82 12.94 -14.01 0.92
C PRO A 82 11.94 -13.04 1.57
N LEU A 83 10.69 -13.47 1.65
CA LEU A 83 9.62 -12.71 2.29
C LEU A 83 9.20 -13.46 3.55
N GLY A 84 9.87 -13.19 4.67
CA GLY A 84 9.68 -13.95 5.91
C GLY A 84 8.22 -14.01 6.39
N HIS A 85 7.43 -12.96 6.16
CA HIS A 85 6.00 -12.97 6.52
C HIS A 85 5.18 -13.97 5.68
N LEU A 86 5.53 -14.20 4.40
CA LEU A 86 4.87 -15.21 3.57
C LEU A 86 5.23 -16.63 4.02
N GLU A 87 6.47 -16.86 4.42
CA GLU A 87 6.91 -18.16 4.96
C GLU A 87 6.18 -18.52 6.26
N LEU A 88 5.73 -17.50 7.00
CA LEU A 88 5.02 -17.63 8.27
C LEU A 88 3.48 -17.54 8.14
N ASP A 89 2.94 -17.44 6.92
CA ASP A 89 1.51 -17.20 6.65
C ASP A 89 0.95 -15.99 7.44
N ARG A 90 1.71 -14.90 7.43
CA ARG A 90 1.46 -13.67 8.18
C ARG A 90 1.35 -12.46 7.26
N ALA A 91 0.51 -11.51 7.66
CA ALA A 91 0.48 -10.21 7.02
C ALA A 91 1.78 -9.43 7.33
N VAL A 92 2.33 -8.75 6.32
CA VAL A 92 3.53 -7.92 6.50
C VAL A 92 3.30 -6.87 7.60
N PRO A 93 4.24 -6.68 8.55
CA PRO A 93 4.13 -5.64 9.56
C PRO A 93 4.20 -4.26 8.92
N MET A 94 3.31 -3.37 9.35
CA MET A 94 3.20 -2.00 8.84
C MET A 94 3.14 -1.00 9.99
N TYR A 95 3.77 0.16 9.78
CA TYR A 95 3.92 1.21 10.78
C TYR A 95 3.45 2.56 10.27
N LYS A 96 2.70 3.26 11.10
CA LYS A 96 2.43 4.70 10.96
C LYS A 96 3.70 5.45 11.32
N THR A 97 4.16 6.29 10.40
CA THR A 97 5.36 7.09 10.63
C THR A 97 5.00 8.49 11.11
N ASN A 98 5.98 9.23 11.61
CA ASN A 98 5.87 10.69 11.80
C ASN A 98 6.20 11.48 10.52
N TYR A 99 6.50 10.79 9.42
CA TYR A 99 6.86 11.41 8.14
C TYR A 99 5.62 11.96 7.45
N ARG A 100 5.54 13.29 7.32
CA ARG A 100 4.39 13.97 6.72
C ARG A 100 4.42 13.86 5.20
N LEU A 101 3.26 13.53 4.63
CA LEU A 101 3.05 13.57 3.19
C LEU A 101 3.03 15.02 2.68
N CYS A 102 3.42 15.21 1.42
CA CYS A 102 3.17 16.48 0.74
C CYS A 102 1.64 16.65 0.58
N PRO A 103 1.03 17.71 1.14
CA PRO A 103 -0.42 17.87 1.09
C PRO A 103 -0.91 18.19 -0.33
N ALA A 104 -2.07 17.66 -0.70
CA ALA A 104 -2.73 17.90 -1.98
C ALA A 104 -4.23 18.14 -1.74
N GLY A 105 -4.65 19.41 -1.75
CA GLY A 105 -6.02 19.78 -1.42
C GLY A 105 -6.42 19.32 -0.02
N VAL A 106 -7.50 18.54 0.07
CA VAL A 106 -7.98 17.96 1.34
C VAL A 106 -7.10 16.81 1.84
N PHE A 107 -6.32 16.18 0.95
CA PHE A 107 -5.46 15.06 1.28
C PHE A 107 -4.16 15.50 1.97
N GLY A 108 -3.60 14.58 2.77
CA GLY A 108 -2.42 14.78 3.61
C GLY A 108 -2.35 13.74 4.73
N GLY A 109 -1.53 13.95 5.75
CA GLY A 109 -1.36 12.99 6.85
C GLY A 109 0.04 12.40 6.84
N HIS A 110 0.18 11.18 7.33
CA HIS A 110 1.48 10.53 7.47
C HIS A 110 1.66 9.35 6.52
N MET A 111 2.91 9.10 6.15
CA MET A 111 3.28 7.92 5.37
C MET A 111 3.13 6.67 6.23
N VAL A 112 2.65 5.59 5.61
CA VAL A 112 2.75 4.23 6.17
C VAL A 112 3.90 3.51 5.48
N VAL A 113 4.68 2.78 6.27
CA VAL A 113 5.71 1.87 5.74
C VAL A 113 5.38 0.44 6.10
N SER A 114 5.75 -0.49 5.22
CA SER A 114 5.84 -1.93 5.54
C SER A 114 7.28 -2.26 5.90
N MET A 115 7.48 -3.21 6.82
CA MET A 115 8.80 -3.62 7.30
C MET A 115 9.10 -5.07 6.93
N ARG A 116 10.34 -5.32 6.50
CA ARG A 116 10.93 -6.65 6.28
C ARG A 116 12.33 -6.67 6.87
N SER A 117 12.87 -7.84 7.17
CA SER A 117 14.24 -7.99 7.65
C SER A 117 15.16 -8.46 6.51
N TYR A 118 16.31 -7.79 6.35
CA TYR A 118 17.32 -8.15 5.35
C TYR A 118 18.71 -7.75 5.81
N ARG A 119 19.74 -8.31 5.16
CA ARG A 119 21.11 -7.77 5.27
C ARG A 119 21.21 -6.56 4.33
N LEU A 120 21.83 -5.49 4.81
CA LEU A 120 21.92 -4.24 4.03
C LEU A 120 22.68 -4.37 2.71
N ALA A 121 23.63 -5.30 2.63
CA ALA A 121 24.40 -5.52 1.40
C ALA A 121 23.54 -6.07 0.25
N ASP A 122 22.39 -6.67 0.57
CA ASP A 122 21.52 -7.31 -0.40
C ASP A 122 20.44 -6.34 -0.93
N LEU A 123 20.46 -5.07 -0.51
CA LEU A 123 19.43 -4.08 -0.80
C LEU A 123 19.94 -2.90 -1.61
N GLU A 124 19.14 -2.50 -2.59
CA GLU A 124 19.50 -1.34 -3.42
C GLU A 124 18.87 -0.03 -2.92
N ARG A 125 17.57 0.00 -2.55
CA ARG A 125 16.83 1.28 -2.36
C ARG A 125 15.67 1.25 -1.34
N PRO A 126 15.92 0.94 -0.06
CA PRO A 126 14.90 1.10 0.98
C PRO A 126 14.58 2.57 1.28
N VAL A 127 13.40 2.83 1.86
CA VAL A 127 13.04 4.17 2.37
C VAL A 127 13.88 4.52 3.59
N ALA A 128 14.03 3.55 4.49
CA ALA A 128 14.84 3.65 5.70
C ALA A 128 15.22 2.24 6.19
N TRP A 129 16.21 2.14 7.07
CA TRP A 129 16.62 0.86 7.65
C TRP A 129 17.30 1.01 9.01
N GLY A 130 17.30 -0.06 9.78
CA GLY A 130 17.94 -0.16 11.08
C GLY A 130 17.43 0.86 12.09
N LEU A 131 18.20 1.03 13.17
CA LEU A 131 17.84 1.89 14.30
C LEU A 131 17.63 3.36 13.89
N ASP A 132 18.54 3.92 13.11
CA ASP A 132 18.47 5.34 12.74
C ASP A 132 17.35 5.58 11.72
N GLY A 133 17.11 4.63 10.82
CA GLY A 133 15.96 4.65 9.92
C GLY A 133 14.63 4.62 10.68
N ALA A 134 14.47 3.69 11.62
CA ALA A 134 13.28 3.60 12.47
C ALA A 134 13.04 4.91 13.24
N LYS A 135 14.08 5.47 13.88
CA LYS A 135 14.00 6.77 14.57
C LYS A 135 13.58 7.91 13.64
N SER A 136 14.13 7.95 12.43
CA SER A 136 13.79 9.00 11.45
C SER A 136 12.32 8.94 11.03
N LEU A 137 11.72 7.74 11.07
CA LEU A 137 10.30 7.50 10.79
C LEU A 137 9.42 7.58 12.06
N GLY A 138 10.00 7.79 13.24
CA GLY A 138 9.27 7.81 14.50
C GLY A 138 8.78 6.43 14.97
N ILE A 139 9.37 5.35 14.44
CA ILE A 139 9.03 3.97 14.79
C ILE A 139 9.85 3.56 16.02
N THR A 140 9.16 3.16 17.08
CA THR A 140 9.78 2.69 18.33
C THR A 140 9.87 1.17 18.44
N ASP A 141 9.07 0.45 17.64
CA ASP A 141 9.14 -1.00 17.51
C ASP A 141 10.31 -1.37 16.57
N LEU A 142 11.42 -1.78 17.18
CA LEU A 142 12.67 -2.07 16.47
C LEU A 142 12.85 -3.55 16.15
N ASP A 143 12.13 -4.42 16.86
CA ASP A 143 12.22 -5.87 16.73
C ASP A 143 11.08 -6.47 15.88
N GLY A 144 10.11 -5.64 15.48
CA GLY A 144 9.05 -6.06 14.59
C GLY A 144 7.88 -6.72 15.32
N THR A 145 7.79 -6.56 16.64
CA THR A 145 6.88 -7.33 17.49
C THR A 145 5.53 -6.66 17.74
N ASN A 146 5.42 -5.36 17.49
CA ASN A 146 4.22 -4.58 17.77
C ASN A 146 3.91 -3.58 16.62
N PRO A 147 3.56 -4.09 15.42
CA PRO A 147 3.19 -3.24 14.31
C PRO A 147 1.82 -2.58 14.51
N ASP A 148 1.61 -1.42 13.88
CA ASP A 148 0.30 -0.75 13.87
C ASP A 148 -0.74 -1.54 13.05
N PHE A 149 -0.29 -2.25 12.02
CA PHE A 149 -1.10 -3.15 11.19
C PHE A 149 -0.30 -4.37 10.73
N GLY A 150 -1.01 -5.47 10.45
CA GLY A 150 -0.39 -6.74 10.07
C GLY A 150 0.07 -7.52 11.30
N ASP A 151 0.93 -8.50 11.07
CA ASP A 151 1.37 -9.42 12.11
C ASP A 151 2.83 -9.18 12.51
N PRO A 152 3.23 -9.54 13.73
CA PRO A 152 4.63 -9.52 14.16
C PRO A 152 5.54 -10.36 13.26
N THR A 153 6.79 -9.89 13.10
CA THR A 153 7.83 -10.60 12.36
C THR A 153 9.05 -10.89 13.23
N GLU A 154 10.03 -11.60 12.66
CA GLU A 154 11.29 -11.94 13.31
C GLU A 154 12.45 -11.38 12.49
N ILE A 155 13.41 -10.73 13.15
CA ILE A 155 14.64 -10.25 12.54
C ILE A 155 15.74 -11.27 12.84
N GLN A 156 16.31 -11.88 11.80
CA GLN A 156 17.35 -12.90 11.98
C GLN A 156 18.71 -12.27 12.31
N ASP A 157 19.61 -13.07 12.89
CA ASP A 157 20.98 -12.64 13.19
C ASP A 157 21.69 -12.13 11.93
N GLY A 158 22.18 -10.88 12.00
CA GLY A 158 22.85 -10.21 10.89
C GLY A 158 21.91 -9.46 9.93
N GLU A 159 20.59 -9.53 10.13
CA GLU A 159 19.61 -8.71 9.44
C GLU A 159 19.32 -7.43 10.22
N VAL A 160 18.70 -6.47 9.53
CA VAL A 160 18.13 -5.26 10.13
C VAL A 160 16.70 -5.07 9.65
N ALA A 161 15.91 -4.31 10.39
CA ALA A 161 14.61 -3.84 9.92
C ALA A 161 14.77 -2.91 8.71
N VAL A 162 13.96 -3.10 7.68
CA VAL A 162 14.02 -2.36 6.42
C VAL A 162 12.62 -1.94 6.02
N TYR A 163 12.45 -0.65 5.75
CA TYR A 163 11.15 -0.01 5.57
C TYR A 163 10.92 0.41 4.12
N PHE A 164 9.73 0.12 3.61
CA PHE A 164 9.28 0.47 2.25
C PHE A 164 7.93 1.17 2.31
N GLY A 165 7.66 2.11 1.39
CA GLY A 165 6.37 2.77 1.31
C GLY A 165 5.22 1.77 1.13
N CYS A 166 4.11 1.98 1.86
CA CYS A 166 2.98 1.07 1.86
C CYS A 166 1.74 1.70 1.19
N GLY A 167 1.05 0.90 0.37
CA GLY A 167 -0.22 1.27 -0.29
C GLY A 167 -1.39 1.51 0.67
N LEU A 168 -1.22 1.30 1.98
CA LEU A 168 -2.19 1.68 3.01
C LEU A 168 -2.20 3.19 3.29
N THR A 169 -1.17 3.92 2.83
CA THR A 169 -1.02 5.38 3.01
C THR A 169 -2.26 6.20 2.58
N PRO A 170 -2.92 5.94 1.44
CA PRO A 170 -4.13 6.66 1.05
C PRO A 170 -5.30 6.42 2.01
N GLN A 171 -5.48 5.18 2.50
CA GLN A 171 -6.54 4.86 3.47
C GLN A 171 -6.29 5.57 4.81
N LEU A 172 -5.03 5.65 5.25
CA LEU A 172 -4.69 6.46 6.42
C LEU A 172 -4.86 7.95 6.18
N SER A 173 -4.55 8.46 4.99
CA SER A 173 -4.78 9.87 4.68
C SER A 173 -6.25 10.27 4.87
N VAL A 174 -7.17 9.38 4.47
CA VAL A 174 -8.62 9.56 4.68
C VAL A 174 -8.96 9.70 6.16
N MET A 175 -8.41 8.80 7.00
CA MET A 175 -8.67 8.78 8.43
C MET A 175 -7.98 9.93 9.18
N ASP A 176 -6.68 10.13 8.95
CA ASP A 176 -5.87 11.19 9.58
C ASP A 176 -6.43 12.59 9.31
N ARG A 177 -7.02 12.80 8.13
CA ARG A 177 -7.55 14.11 7.70
C ARG A 177 -9.04 14.26 7.95
N GLY A 178 -9.74 13.22 8.41
CA GLY A 178 -11.18 13.27 8.62
C GLY A 178 -11.94 13.62 7.34
N ILE A 179 -11.56 13.00 6.21
CA ILE A 179 -12.13 13.35 4.90
C ILE A 179 -13.65 13.12 4.93
N SER A 180 -14.41 14.19 4.73
CA SER A 180 -15.87 14.20 4.76
C SER A 180 -16.47 13.37 3.63
N GLY A 181 -17.63 12.76 3.89
CA GLY A 181 -18.34 11.93 2.92
C GLY A 181 -17.85 10.49 2.91
N GLU A 182 -18.21 9.74 1.86
CA GLU A 182 -17.92 8.31 1.76
C GLU A 182 -16.70 8.05 0.86
N VAL A 183 -15.71 7.35 1.42
CA VAL A 183 -14.53 6.86 0.72
C VAL A 183 -14.47 5.35 0.85
N VAL A 184 -14.10 4.67 -0.23
CA VAL A 184 -13.96 3.22 -0.27
C VAL A 184 -12.51 2.85 -0.58
N GLY A 185 -11.97 1.90 0.16
CA GLY A 185 -10.72 1.22 -0.18
C GLY A 185 -10.92 -0.29 -0.18
N HIS A 186 -10.05 -1.04 -0.84
CA HIS A 186 -10.04 -2.49 -0.66
C HIS A 186 -9.60 -2.84 0.77
N THR A 187 -10.08 -3.94 1.31
CA THR A 187 -9.58 -4.46 2.59
C THR A 187 -8.09 -4.85 2.42
N PRO A 188 -7.19 -4.53 3.36
CA PRO A 188 -5.79 -4.97 3.29
C PRO A 188 -5.67 -6.47 3.02
N GLY A 189 -4.83 -6.85 2.05
CA GLY A 189 -4.67 -8.25 1.60
C GLY A 189 -5.78 -8.79 0.69
N ARG A 190 -6.78 -7.98 0.34
CA ARG A 190 -7.92 -8.34 -0.53
C ARG A 190 -8.00 -7.42 -1.75
N MET A 191 -6.94 -7.38 -2.54
CA MET A 191 -6.83 -6.47 -3.69
C MET A 191 -7.57 -6.97 -4.92
N LEU A 192 -7.83 -6.05 -5.86
CA LEU A 192 -8.18 -6.35 -7.24
C LEU A 192 -6.97 -7.00 -7.94
N MET A 193 -7.20 -8.11 -8.64
CA MET A 193 -6.21 -8.76 -9.49
C MET A 193 -6.34 -8.25 -10.93
N LEU A 194 -5.22 -7.97 -11.58
CA LEU A 194 -5.16 -7.37 -12.91
C LEU A 194 -4.62 -8.37 -13.95
N ASP A 195 -4.88 -8.11 -15.23
CA ASP A 195 -4.40 -8.94 -16.36
C ASP A 195 -2.95 -8.59 -16.77
N ILE A 196 -2.42 -7.48 -16.26
CA ILE A 196 -1.05 -7.02 -16.51
C ILE A 196 -0.05 -7.71 -15.59
N LYS A 197 1.18 -7.88 -16.05
CA LYS A 197 2.27 -8.43 -15.23
C LYS A 197 2.97 -7.32 -14.47
N ASP A 198 3.64 -7.69 -13.39
CA ASP A 198 4.49 -6.76 -12.62
C ASP A 198 5.52 -6.05 -13.52
N GLU A 199 6.06 -6.76 -14.50
CA GLU A 199 7.04 -6.23 -15.48
C GLU A 199 6.45 -5.14 -16.39
N ASP A 200 5.13 -5.11 -16.57
CA ASP A 200 4.44 -4.11 -17.39
C ASP A 200 4.17 -2.81 -16.62
N VAL A 201 4.22 -2.85 -15.28
CA VAL A 201 3.99 -1.70 -14.38
C VAL A 201 5.30 -1.16 -13.82
N CYS A 202 6.26 -2.04 -13.54
CA CYS A 202 7.60 -1.68 -13.08
C CYS A 202 8.49 -1.32 -14.27
N LEU A 203 8.47 -0.05 -14.70
CA LEU A 203 9.51 0.48 -15.59
C LEU A 203 10.88 0.35 -14.89
N SER A 204 11.65 -0.65 -15.31
CA SER A 204 13.10 -0.84 -15.14
C SER A 204 13.70 -0.25 -13.85
N PHE A 205 13.89 -1.11 -12.84
CA PHE A 205 14.67 -0.83 -11.62
C PHE A 205 16.11 -0.43 -11.92
#